data_AF-A0AAD6F297-F1
#
_entry.id   AF-A0AAD6F297-F1
#
_cell.length_a   1.000
_cell.length_b   1.000
_cell.length_c   1.000
_cell.angle_alpha   90.00
_cell.angle_beta   90.00
_cell.angle_gamma   90.00
#
_symmetry.space_group_name_H-M   'P 1'
#
loop_
_entity.id
_entity.type
_entity.pdbx_description
1 polymer ?
#
loop_
_entity_poly.entity_id
_entity_poly.type
_entity_poly.pdbx_seq_one_letter_code
_entity_poly.pdbx_strand_id
1 'polypeptide(L)' 'MGQGDLFQMLGVEADVLYCQRLLEEEGVRLGAGCENGQVDPNFHIRLCVLAPSDTLDEILARLHSFHLRLLERFP' A
#
# COMPACT_ATOMS: atom_id res chain seq x y z
N MET A 1 -13.68 -0.21 18.40
CA MET A 1 -12.67 -1.11 17.81
C MET A 1 -12.55 -0.74 16.35
N GLY A 2 -11.42 -0.16 15.96
CA GLY A 2 -11.20 0.25 14.58
C GLY A 2 -10.80 -0.96 13.74
N GLN A 3 -11.05 -0.92 12.44
CA GLN A 3 -10.68 -2.02 11.54
C GLN A 3 -9.17 -2.31 11.55
N GLY A 4 -8.34 -1.32 11.92
CA GLY A 4 -6.89 -1.47 12.12
C GLY A 4 -6.50 -2.40 13.29
N ASP A 5 -7.30 -2.45 14.36
CA ASP A 5 -7.04 -3.31 15.53
C ASP A 5 -7.23 -4.81 15.19
N LEU A 6 -8.08 -5.12 14.20
CA LEU A 6 -8.36 -6.49 13.78
C LEU A 6 -7.20 -7.10 12.99
N PHE A 7 -6.46 -6.31 12.20
CA PHE A 7 -5.37 -6.81 11.36
C PHE A 7 -4.08 -7.09 12.14
N GLN A 8 -3.77 -6.28 13.15
CA GLN A 8 -2.71 -6.60 14.11
C GLN A 8 -3.01 -7.93 14.83
N MET A 9 -4.28 -8.24 15.07
CA MET A 9 -4.71 -9.50 15.70
C MET A 9 -4.67 -10.70 14.73
N LEU A 10 -4.68 -10.47 13.41
CA LEU A 10 -4.58 -11.50 12.37
C LEU A 10 -3.14 -11.75 11.88
N GLY A 11 -2.15 -10.99 12.38
CA GLY A 11 -0.74 -11.14 12.01
C GLY A 11 -0.41 -10.73 10.57
N VAL A 12 -1.21 -9.84 9.97
CA VAL A 12 -0.93 -9.31 8.62
C VAL A 12 -0.07 -8.05 8.74
N GLU A 13 1.08 -8.05 8.06
CA GLU A 13 2.00 -6.90 8.04
C GLU A 13 1.34 -5.66 7.43
N ALA A 14 1.69 -4.47 7.93
CA ALA A 14 1.00 -3.23 7.58
C ALA A 14 1.20 -2.86 6.10
N ASP A 15 2.34 -3.20 5.50
CA ASP A 15 2.61 -3.01 4.08
C ASP A 15 1.76 -3.93 3.18
N VAL A 16 1.49 -5.17 3.61
CA VAL A 16 0.56 -6.09 2.92
C VAL A 16 -0.85 -5.51 2.94
N LEU A 17 -1.30 -5.02 4.10
CA LEU A 17 -2.62 -4.40 4.22
C LEU A 17 -2.75 -3.13 3.37
N TYR A 18 -1.70 -2.30 3.36
CA TYR A 18 -1.65 -1.11 2.51
C TYR A 18 -1.78 -1.48 1.03
N CYS A 19 -0.97 -2.43 0.55
CA CYS A 19 -0.99 -2.91 -0.82
C CYS A 19 -2.33 -3.55 -1.21
N GLN A 20 -2.95 -4.31 -0.29
CA GLN A 20 -4.25 -4.93 -0.53
C GLN A 20 -5.35 -3.86 -0.66
N ARG A 21 -5.40 -2.87 0.24
CA ARG A 21 -6.39 -1.79 0.16
C ARG A 21 -6.22 -0.93 -1.08
N LEU A 22 -4.97 -0.64 -1.48
CA LEU A 22 -4.70 0.08 -2.72
C LEU A 22 -5.21 -0.70 -3.95
N LEU A 23 -5.05 -2.02 -3.96
CA LEU A 23 -5.58 -2.87 -5.02
C LEU A 23 -7.12 -2.86 -5.04
N GLU A 24 -7.76 -2.97 -3.87
CA GLU A 24 -9.22 -3.01 -3.75
C GLU A 24 -9.89 -1.66 -4.07
N GLU A 25 -9.32 -0.55 -3.61
CA GLU A 25 -9.91 0.79 -3.78
C GLU A 25 -9.54 1.45 -5.12
N GLU A 26 -8.30 1.27 -5.60
CA GLU A 26 -7.79 1.98 -6.79
C GLU A 26 -7.52 1.05 -7.99
N GLY A 27 -7.58 -0.27 -7.81
CA GLY A 27 -7.20 -1.24 -8.85
C GLY A 27 -5.69 -1.26 -9.14
N VAL A 28 -4.86 -0.72 -8.24
CA VAL A 28 -3.40 -0.64 -8.42
C VAL A 28 -2.70 -1.71 -7.59
N ARG A 29 -1.93 -2.58 -8.26
CA ARG A 29 -1.13 -3.63 -7.60
C ARG A 29 0.30 -3.16 -7.35
N LEU A 30 0.71 -3.15 -6.09
CA LEU A 30 2.11 -2.97 -5.65
C LEU A 30 2.60 -4.21 -4.90
N GLY A 31 3.92 -4.32 -4.72
CA GLY A 31 4.52 -5.33 -3.85
C GLY A 31 4.75 -4.80 -2.45
N ALA A 32 4.53 -5.63 -1.43
CA ALA A 32 4.86 -5.30 -0.04
C ALA A 32 6.37 -5.44 0.22
N GLY A 33 6.91 -4.64 1.13
CA GLY A 33 8.33 -4.65 1.50
C GLY A 33 8.74 -5.95 2.18
N CYS A 34 7.89 -6.49 3.05
CA CYS A 34 8.10 -7.73 3.79
C CYS A 34 8.31 -8.95 2.87
N GLU A 35 7.70 -8.97 1.67
CA GLU A 35 7.92 -10.01 0.66
C GLU A 35 9.37 -10.06 0.15
N ASN A 36 10.16 -9.01 0.37
CA ASN A 36 11.54 -8.88 -0.10
C ASN A 36 12.56 -8.87 1.04
N GLY A 37 12.20 -9.39 2.22
CA GLY A 37 13.13 -9.50 3.35
C GLY A 37 13.46 -8.17 4.00
N GLN A 38 12.54 -7.22 3.98
CA GLN A 38 12.64 -6.01 4.81
C GLN A 38 12.77 -6.41 6.29
N VAL A 39 13.79 -5.89 6.97
CA VAL A 39 14.12 -6.24 8.38
C VAL A 39 13.97 -5.05 9.32
N ASP A 40 13.78 -3.85 8.76
CA ASP A 40 13.70 -2.60 9.51
C ASP A 40 12.25 -2.29 9.93
N PRO A 41 12.03 -1.50 10.99
CA PRO A 41 10.69 -1.24 11.54
C PRO A 41 9.83 -0.30 10.67
N ASN A 42 10.31 0.16 9.51
CA ASN A 42 9.49 0.92 8.58
C ASN A 42 8.60 -0.04 7.77
N PHE A 43 7.86 0.50 6.82
CA PHE A 43 7.05 -0.27 5.87
C PHE A 43 7.32 0.26 4.47
N HIS A 44 7.76 -0.60 3.56
CA HIS A 44 8.07 -0.21 2.17
C HIS A 44 7.03 -0.76 1.19
N ILE A 45 6.90 -0.07 0.06
CA ILE A 45 6.17 -0.55 -1.12
C ILE A 45 7.12 -0.63 -2.31
N ARG A 46 6.89 -1.58 -3.20
CA ARG A 46 7.65 -1.73 -4.44
C ARG A 46 6.78 -1.49 -5.65
N LEU A 47 7.24 -0.61 -6.52
CA LEU A 47 6.61 -0.24 -7.79
C LEU A 47 7.44 -0.74 -8.97
N CYS A 48 6.77 -1.22 -10.02
CA CYS A 48 7.42 -1.58 -11.28
C CYS A 48 7.46 -0.36 -12.21
N VAL A 49 8.66 0.12 -12.55
CA VAL A 49 8.87 1.28 -13.43
C VAL A 49 8.97 0.91 -14.91
N LEU A 50 8.78 -0.36 -15.25
CA LEU A 50 8.81 -0.83 -16.65
C LEU A 50 7.49 -0.58 -17.40
N ALA A 51 6.46 -0.06 -16.71
CA ALA A 51 5.23 0.36 -17.35
C ALA A 51 5.47 1.58 -18.26
N PRO A 52 4.66 1.77 -19.32
CA PRO A 52 4.68 3.00 -20.11
C PRO A 52 4.52 4.24 -19.20
N SER A 53 5.10 5.38 -19.61
CA SER A 53 5.08 6.63 -18.83
C SER A 53 3.67 7.03 -18.42
N ASP A 54 2.73 6.98 -19.36
CA ASP A 54 1.35 7.42 -19.14
C ASP A 54 0.63 6.52 -18.12
N THR A 55 0.95 5.22 -18.15
CA THR A 55 0.46 4.25 -17.15
C THR A 55 1.08 4.49 -15.79
N LEU A 56 2.37 4.84 -15.74
CA LEU A 56 3.06 5.14 -14.49
C LEU A 56 2.50 6.43 -13.85
N ASP A 57 2.22 7.45 -14.64
CA ASP A 57 1.61 8.70 -14.18
C ASP A 57 0.23 8.45 -13.57
N GLU A 58 -0.60 7.62 -14.20
CA GLU A 58 -1.90 7.23 -13.67
C GLU A 58 -1.77 6.45 -12.35
N ILE A 59 -0.84 5.50 -12.28
CA ILE A 59 -0.56 4.73 -11.06
C ILE A 59 -0.13 5.66 -9.92
N LEU A 60 0.77 6.61 -10.17
CA LEU A 60 1.26 7.55 -9.18
C LEU A 60 0.16 8.50 -8.70
N ALA A 61 -0.71 8.97 -9.60
CA ALA A 61 -1.85 9.81 -9.25
C ALA A 61 -2.85 9.08 -8.32
N ARG A 62 -3.18 7.82 -8.64
CA ARG A 62 -4.05 6.97 -7.82
C ARG A 62 -3.43 6.67 -6.46
N LEU A 63 -2.15 6.29 -6.43
CA LEU A 63 -1.39 6.04 -5.21
C LEU A 63 -1.38 7.27 -4.29
N HIS A 64 -1.10 8.45 -4.84
CA HIS A 64 -1.08 9.70 -4.08
C HIS A 64 -2.45 10.02 -3.47
N SER A 65 -3.51 9.96 -4.27
CA SER A 65 -4.88 10.22 -3.81
C SER A 65 -5.31 9.24 -2.72
N PHE A 66 -5.05 7.94 -2.92
CA PHE A 66 -5.32 6.92 -1.92
C PHE A 66 -4.56 7.16 -0.62
N HIS A 67 -3.26 7.45 -0.71
CA HIS A 67 -2.41 7.63 0.47
C HIS A 67 -2.89 8.80 1.34
N LEU A 68 -3.24 9.94 0.73
CA LEU A 68 -3.76 11.10 1.48
C LEU A 68 -5.10 10.76 2.17
N ARG A 69 -6.04 10.13 1.47
CA ARG A 69 -7.32 9.71 2.07
C ARG A 69 -7.13 8.67 3.17
N LEU A 70 -6.12 7.81 3.04
CA LEU A 70 -5.78 6.84 4.07
C LEU A 70 -5.28 7.55 5.34
N LEU A 71 -4.39 8.54 5.22
CA LEU A 71 -3.89 9.34 6.34
C LEU A 71 -5.00 10.17 7.01
N GLU A 72 -5.96 10.68 6.24
CA GLU A 72 -7.14 11.35 6.82
C GLU A 72 -8.01 10.39 7.64
N ARG A 73 -8.10 9.12 7.25
CA ARG A 73 -8.88 8.09 7.94
C ARG A 73 -8.13 7.46 9.13
N PHE A 74 -6.80 7.49 9.09
CA PHE A 74 -5.89 6.93 10.10
C PHE A 74 -4.71 7.89 10.32
N PRO A 75 -4.91 8.98 11.09
CA PRO A 75 -3.85 9.96 11.36
C PRO A 75 -2.75 9.44 12.28
#